data_AF-A0A3A4K136-F1
#
_entry.id   AF-A0A3A4K136-F1
#
_cell.length_a   1.000
_cell.length_b   1.000
_cell.length_c   1.000
_cell.angle_alpha   90.00
_cell.angle_beta   90.00
_cell.angle_gamma   90.00
#
_symmetry.space_group_name_H-M   'P 1'
#
loop_
_entity.id
_entity.type
_entity.pdbx_description
1 polymer ?
#
loop_
_entity_poly.entity_id
_entity_poly.type
_entity_poly.pdbx_seq_one_letter_code
_entity_poly.pdbx_strand_id
1 'polypeptide(L)'
;MRWAALGIGVAATFFLGVGQAMALPYGPGPQSPYRVEPQPSNCQYRTAANGETLPDPACTPGALNPRVTLDTLDTLDTLDTTICKSGYTKSIRPPVRITDAEKRANAKSYGYTGSLSDTEYDHLVPLELGGDPNDPRNLWVESGHSPNPKDSVENKLHEMVCAGTVALDKAQEAIAADWTTALDAVR
;
A
#
# COMPACT_ATOMS: atom_id res chain seq x y z
N MET A 1 70.26 -7.11 16.84
CA MET A 1 69.54 -7.23 15.55
C MET A 1 68.20 -7.91 15.81
N ARG A 2 67.11 -7.26 15.38
CA ARG A 2 65.74 -7.75 15.18
C ARG A 2 64.92 -8.22 16.40
N TRP A 3 64.08 -7.31 16.88
CA TRP A 3 62.85 -7.62 17.61
C TRP A 3 61.74 -7.88 16.58
N ALA A 4 61.00 -8.99 16.72
CA ALA A 4 59.82 -9.30 15.91
C ALA A 4 58.57 -8.83 16.64
N ALA A 5 57.83 -7.87 16.07
CA ALA A 5 56.52 -7.45 16.55
C ALA A 5 55.44 -8.38 15.98
N LEU A 6 54.67 -9.03 16.84
CA LEU A 6 53.43 -9.71 16.47
C LEU A 6 52.35 -8.65 16.19
N GLY A 7 51.96 -8.51 14.93
CA GLY A 7 50.78 -7.73 14.54
C GLY A 7 49.52 -8.57 14.74
N ILE A 8 48.69 -8.19 15.71
CA ILE A 8 47.32 -8.70 15.86
C ILE A 8 46.47 -7.99 14.81
N GLY A 9 46.13 -8.71 13.74
CA GLY A 9 45.16 -8.24 12.75
C GLY A 9 43.76 -8.30 13.34
N VAL A 10 43.16 -7.15 13.64
CA VAL A 10 41.74 -7.04 13.96
C VAL A 10 40.97 -7.17 12.64
N ALA A 11 40.31 -8.31 12.43
CA ALA A 11 39.39 -8.47 11.32
C ALA A 11 38.16 -7.59 11.57
N ALA A 12 38.01 -6.52 10.79
CA ALA A 12 36.80 -5.72 10.77
C ALA A 12 35.70 -6.51 10.04
N THR A 13 34.79 -7.11 10.80
CA THR A 13 33.53 -7.65 10.26
C THR A 13 32.64 -6.49 9.83
N PHE A 14 32.52 -6.29 8.51
CA PHE A 14 31.49 -5.44 7.93
C PHE A 14 30.14 -6.15 8.09
N PHE A 15 29.30 -5.66 9.01
CA PHE A 15 27.87 -5.96 8.97
C PHE A 15 27.30 -5.21 7.77
N LEU A 16 27.04 -5.94 6.67
CA LEU A 16 26.12 -5.48 5.64
C LEU A 16 24.76 -5.37 6.32
N GLY A 17 24.34 -4.14 6.63
CA GLY A 17 23.00 -3.86 7.12
C GLY A 17 22.01 -4.33 6.07
N VAL A 18 21.33 -5.44 6.35
CA VAL A 18 20.13 -5.81 5.63
C VAL A 18 19.13 -4.71 5.94
N GLY A 19 18.86 -3.83 4.97
CA GLY A 19 17.82 -2.83 5.10
C GLY A 19 16.52 -3.58 5.34
N GLN A 20 16.03 -3.57 6.58
CA GLN A 20 14.67 -4.02 6.85
C GLN A 20 13.75 -3.07 6.08
N ALA A 21 13.03 -3.59 5.09
CA ALA A 21 11.89 -2.88 4.55
C ALA A 21 11.00 -2.54 5.76
N MET A 22 10.81 -1.26 6.04
CA MET A 22 9.94 -0.83 7.13
C MET A 22 8.54 -1.30 6.77
N ALA A 23 7.96 -2.16 7.61
CA ALA A 23 6.59 -2.63 7.42
C ALA A 23 5.64 -1.43 7.27
N LEU A 24 4.64 -1.57 6.38
CA LEU A 24 3.66 -0.52 6.13
C LEU A 24 2.96 -0.13 7.44
N PRO A 25 2.78 1.18 7.71
CA PRO A 25 2.19 1.62 8.96
C PRO A 25 0.70 1.30 8.99
N TYR A 26 0.16 1.02 10.17
CA TYR A 26 -1.28 0.99 10.36
C TYR A 26 -1.87 2.40 10.43
N GLY A 27 -3.06 2.57 9.84
CA GLY A 27 -3.90 3.76 9.96
C GLY A 27 -4.95 3.63 11.07
N PRO A 28 -5.89 4.59 11.16
CA PRO A 28 -6.99 4.55 12.12
C PRO A 28 -8.01 3.41 11.90
N GLY A 29 -8.05 2.84 10.69
CA GLY A 29 -9.02 1.84 10.28
C GLY A 29 -10.42 2.39 10.03
N PRO A 30 -11.41 1.50 9.86
CA PRO A 30 -12.79 1.90 9.60
C PRO A 30 -13.41 2.68 10.75
N GLN A 31 -13.96 3.86 10.46
CA GLN A 31 -14.53 4.79 11.43
C GLN A 31 -16.06 4.87 11.35
N SER A 32 -16.71 5.21 12.46
CA SER A 32 -18.13 5.54 12.49
C SER A 32 -18.39 6.67 13.49
N PRO A 33 -18.73 7.90 13.05
CA PRO A 33 -18.84 8.32 11.65
C PRO A 33 -17.47 8.57 11.00
N TYR A 34 -17.37 8.40 9.69
CA TYR A 34 -16.25 8.91 8.89
C TYR A 34 -16.25 10.44 8.84
N ARG A 35 -15.04 11.01 8.73
CA ARG A 35 -14.79 12.44 8.53
C ARG A 35 -13.93 12.63 7.29
N VAL A 36 -13.99 13.83 6.72
CA VAL A 36 -13.10 14.22 5.61
C VAL A 36 -11.70 14.40 6.17
N GLU A 37 -10.74 13.65 5.64
CA GLU A 37 -9.33 13.73 6.04
C GLU A 37 -8.57 14.74 5.17
N PRO A 38 -7.63 15.49 5.77
CA PRO A 38 -6.80 16.43 5.03
C PRO A 38 -5.90 15.68 4.04
N GLN A 39 -5.90 16.14 2.79
CA GLN A 39 -5.08 15.57 1.74
C GLN A 39 -3.67 16.18 1.74
N PRO A 40 -2.65 15.45 1.26
CA PRO A 40 -1.29 15.97 1.13
C PRO A 40 -1.23 17.15 0.13
N SER A 41 -0.06 17.74 -0.05
CA SER A 41 0.16 18.85 -0.99
C SER A 41 1.47 18.66 -1.76
N ASN A 42 1.55 19.23 -2.97
CA ASN A 42 2.74 19.19 -3.83
C ASN A 42 3.17 17.77 -4.26
N CYS A 43 2.20 16.87 -4.46
CA CYS A 43 2.46 15.49 -4.86
C CYS A 43 2.86 15.40 -6.34
N GLN A 44 3.71 14.42 -6.66
CA GLN A 44 4.19 14.15 -8.01
C GLN A 44 3.93 12.71 -8.41
N TYR A 45 3.24 12.50 -9.53
CA TYR A 45 3.17 11.17 -10.12
C TYR A 45 4.56 10.64 -10.46
N ARG A 46 4.72 9.33 -10.32
CA ARG A 46 5.83 8.58 -10.89
C ARG A 46 5.33 7.82 -12.11
N THR A 47 6.27 7.41 -12.96
CA THR A 47 6.00 6.56 -14.11
C THR A 47 6.70 5.22 -13.90
N ALA A 48 5.94 4.14 -13.95
CA ALA A 48 6.45 2.78 -13.91
C ALA A 48 7.23 2.44 -15.19
N ALA A 49 7.99 1.35 -15.17
CA ALA A 49 8.78 0.92 -16.32
C ALA A 49 7.95 0.60 -17.57
N ASN A 50 6.69 0.19 -17.39
CA ASN A 50 5.72 -0.09 -18.45
C ASN A 50 4.94 1.16 -18.91
N GLY A 51 5.24 2.34 -18.36
CA GLY A 51 4.58 3.61 -18.70
C GLY A 51 3.34 3.94 -17.87
N GLU A 52 2.91 3.05 -16.98
CA GLU A 52 1.76 3.29 -16.11
C GLU A 52 2.07 4.31 -15.00
N THR A 53 1.01 4.91 -14.46
CA THR A 53 1.13 5.91 -13.38
C THR A 53 1.28 5.24 -12.02
N LEU A 54 2.17 5.76 -11.19
CA LEU A 54 2.33 5.41 -9.78
C LEU A 54 2.18 6.66 -8.90
N PRO A 55 1.69 6.54 -7.66
CA PRO A 55 1.59 7.68 -6.76
C PRO A 55 2.96 8.16 -6.28
N ASP A 56 2.96 9.38 -5.75
CA ASP A 56 4.09 9.94 -5.00
C ASP A 56 4.27 9.17 -3.67
N PRO A 57 5.41 8.50 -3.43
CA PRO A 57 5.61 7.74 -2.20
C PRO A 57 5.72 8.63 -0.96
N ALA A 58 6.00 9.93 -1.11
CA ALA A 58 5.99 10.87 0.00
C ALA A 58 4.57 11.31 0.38
N CYS A 59 3.64 11.37 -0.58
CA CYS A 59 2.24 11.69 -0.32
C CYS A 59 1.40 10.46 0.04
N THR A 60 1.69 9.34 -0.61
CA THR A 60 0.94 8.08 -0.48
C THR A 60 1.93 6.95 -0.14
N PRO A 61 2.50 6.92 1.07
CA PRO A 61 3.42 5.85 1.49
C PRO A 61 2.73 4.51 1.79
N GLY A 62 1.39 4.48 1.80
CA GLY A 62 0.57 3.35 2.20
C GLY A 62 0.14 3.41 3.67
N ALA A 63 -1.04 2.85 3.96
CA ALA A 63 -1.49 2.61 5.33
C ALA A 63 -2.39 1.37 5.38
N LEU A 64 -2.22 0.53 6.41
CA LEU A 64 -2.96 -0.70 6.62
C LEU A 64 -4.11 -0.51 7.61
N ASN A 65 -5.18 -1.29 7.43
CA ASN A 65 -6.32 -1.34 8.33
C ASN A 65 -5.98 -2.18 9.58
N PRO A 66 -6.02 -1.62 10.80
CA PRO A 66 -5.72 -2.33 12.04
C PRO A 66 -6.74 -3.42 12.41
N ARG A 67 -7.81 -3.62 11.62
CA ARG A 67 -8.70 -4.79 11.72
C ARG A 67 -8.23 -6.00 10.90
N VAL A 68 -7.26 -5.81 10.01
CA VAL A 68 -6.67 -6.88 9.18
C VAL A 68 -5.21 -7.02 9.63
N THR A 69 -5.02 -7.68 10.77
CA THR A 69 -3.71 -7.80 11.41
C THR A 69 -3.04 -9.12 11.10
N LEU A 70 -1.73 -9.08 10.96
CA LEU A 70 -0.85 -10.24 10.82
C LEU A 70 -0.47 -10.81 12.19
N ASP A 71 -1.43 -11.10 13.06
CA ASP A 71 -1.11 -11.89 14.25
C ASP A 71 -0.88 -13.34 13.78
N THR A 72 0.37 -13.79 13.84
CA THR A 72 0.85 -15.05 13.26
C THR A 72 0.11 -16.31 13.73
N LEU A 73 -0.61 -16.25 14.86
CA LEU A 73 -1.42 -17.37 15.37
C LEU A 73 -2.89 -17.32 14.90
N ASP A 74 -3.38 -16.17 14.44
CA ASP A 74 -4.80 -15.88 14.16
C ASP A 74 -5.02 -15.31 12.74
N THR A 75 -3.98 -15.31 11.90
CA THR A 75 -4.04 -14.63 10.60
C THR A 75 -5.11 -15.23 9.71
N LEU A 76 -5.19 -16.57 9.58
CA LEU A 76 -6.19 -17.21 8.71
C LEU A 76 -7.64 -16.94 9.19
N ASP A 77 -7.90 -17.05 10.49
CA ASP A 77 -9.22 -16.76 11.08
C ASP A 77 -9.59 -15.26 10.94
N THR A 78 -8.59 -14.38 11.05
CA THR A 78 -8.76 -12.95 10.76
C THR A 78 -9.11 -12.73 9.30
N LEU A 79 -8.44 -13.37 8.34
CA LEU A 79 -8.72 -13.18 6.91
C LEU A 79 -10.13 -13.68 6.54
N ASP A 80 -10.55 -14.82 7.08
CA ASP A 80 -11.87 -15.42 6.85
C ASP A 80 -13.03 -14.58 7.40
N THR A 81 -12.76 -13.74 8.40
CA THR A 81 -13.74 -12.79 8.94
C THR A 81 -13.60 -11.38 8.35
N THR A 82 -12.51 -11.12 7.59
CA THR A 82 -12.19 -9.84 6.96
C THR A 82 -12.05 -9.96 5.44
N ILE A 83 -10.86 -9.83 4.88
CA ILE A 83 -10.65 -9.65 3.43
C ILE A 83 -11.09 -10.84 2.58
N CYS A 84 -11.11 -12.06 3.12
CA CYS A 84 -11.60 -13.25 2.42
C CYS A 84 -13.11 -13.49 2.62
N LYS A 85 -13.77 -12.66 3.44
CA LYS A 85 -15.22 -12.67 3.62
C LYS A 85 -15.90 -11.85 2.53
N SER A 86 -16.82 -12.49 1.80
CA SER A 86 -17.66 -11.82 0.81
C SER A 86 -18.35 -10.58 1.39
N GLY A 87 -18.20 -9.44 0.70
CA GLY A 87 -18.79 -8.16 1.09
C GLY A 87 -18.03 -7.36 2.15
N TYR A 88 -16.89 -7.84 2.66
CA TYR A 88 -16.11 -7.13 3.68
C TYR A 88 -15.74 -5.70 3.27
N THR A 89 -15.16 -5.51 2.08
CA THR A 89 -14.73 -4.18 1.62
C THR A 89 -15.91 -3.20 1.56
N LYS A 90 -17.09 -3.65 1.13
CA LYS A 90 -18.33 -2.85 1.13
C LYS A 90 -18.73 -2.38 2.52
N SER A 91 -18.45 -3.17 3.55
CA SER A 91 -18.81 -2.86 4.95
C SER A 91 -17.92 -1.80 5.59
N ILE A 92 -16.74 -1.54 5.03
CA ILE A 92 -15.76 -0.58 5.57
C ILE A 92 -15.59 0.67 4.72
N ARG A 93 -16.18 0.74 3.51
CA ARG A 93 -16.00 1.91 2.63
C ARG A 93 -16.60 3.18 3.26
N PRO A 94 -15.88 4.32 3.19
CA PRO A 94 -16.44 5.60 3.57
C PRO A 94 -17.62 5.99 2.66
N PRO A 95 -18.58 6.78 3.14
CA PRO A 95 -19.65 7.31 2.29
C PRO A 95 -19.09 8.18 1.16
N VAL A 96 -19.71 8.14 -0.04
CA VAL A 96 -19.29 8.89 -1.23
C VAL A 96 -19.08 10.39 -0.97
N ARG A 97 -19.91 11.01 -0.11
CA ARG A 97 -19.73 12.43 0.26
C ARG A 97 -18.37 12.76 0.89
N ILE A 98 -17.75 11.79 1.55
CA ILE A 98 -16.41 11.90 2.15
C ILE A 98 -15.37 11.79 1.05
N THR A 99 -15.39 10.68 0.31
CA THR A 99 -14.42 10.40 -0.76
C THR A 99 -14.47 11.42 -1.88
N ASP A 100 -15.64 11.98 -2.22
CA ASP A 100 -15.77 13.05 -3.23
C ASP A 100 -15.06 14.35 -2.82
N ALA A 101 -15.16 14.71 -1.53
CA ALA A 101 -14.49 15.90 -1.00
C ALA A 101 -12.98 15.71 -0.99
N GLU A 102 -12.54 14.53 -0.58
CA GLU A 102 -11.13 14.16 -0.55
C GLU A 102 -10.52 14.01 -1.94
N LYS A 103 -11.20 13.33 -2.88
CA LYS A 103 -10.77 13.21 -4.29
C LYS A 103 -10.51 14.58 -4.92
N ARG A 104 -11.42 15.55 -4.70
CA ARG A 104 -11.23 16.93 -5.18
C ARG A 104 -10.00 17.61 -4.57
N ALA A 105 -9.69 17.34 -3.31
CA ALA A 105 -8.52 17.91 -2.65
C ALA A 105 -7.22 17.19 -3.05
N ASN A 106 -7.24 15.87 -3.21
CA ASN A 106 -6.12 15.07 -3.67
C ASN A 106 -5.77 15.38 -5.13
N ALA A 107 -6.75 15.53 -6.02
CA ALA A 107 -6.49 15.99 -7.39
C ALA A 107 -5.75 17.33 -7.45
N LYS A 108 -6.06 18.26 -6.53
CA LYS A 108 -5.32 19.53 -6.41
C LYS A 108 -3.90 19.32 -5.91
N SER A 109 -3.65 18.35 -5.02
CA SER A 109 -2.31 18.07 -4.50
C SER A 109 -1.36 17.60 -5.59
N TYR A 110 -1.87 16.87 -6.60
CA TYR A 110 -1.16 16.44 -7.80
C TYR A 110 -1.17 17.47 -8.94
N GLY A 111 -1.80 18.63 -8.76
CA GLY A 111 -1.97 19.62 -9.84
C GLY A 111 -2.78 19.10 -11.03
N TYR A 112 -3.64 18.10 -10.82
CA TYR A 112 -4.45 17.49 -11.87
C TYR A 112 -5.52 18.47 -12.37
N THR A 113 -5.50 18.78 -13.66
CA THR A 113 -6.42 19.73 -14.32
C THR A 113 -7.46 19.07 -15.22
N GLY A 114 -7.43 17.73 -15.33
CA GLY A 114 -8.38 16.97 -16.14
C GLY A 114 -9.74 16.82 -15.46
N SER A 115 -10.64 16.07 -16.09
CA SER A 115 -11.93 15.73 -15.47
C SER A 115 -11.73 14.71 -14.35
N LEU A 116 -12.39 14.95 -13.20
CA LEU A 116 -12.43 13.97 -12.10
C LEU A 116 -13.31 12.76 -12.39
N SER A 117 -14.09 12.79 -13.48
CA SER A 117 -14.78 11.59 -13.97
C SER A 117 -13.82 10.57 -14.58
N ASP A 118 -12.63 11.03 -14.99
CA ASP A 118 -11.65 10.23 -15.73
C ASP A 118 -10.54 9.70 -14.80
N THR A 119 -10.75 9.85 -13.48
CA THR A 119 -9.83 9.39 -12.44
C THR A 119 -10.58 8.53 -11.45
N GLU A 120 -9.86 7.72 -10.68
CA GLU A 120 -10.35 7.08 -9.46
C GLU A 120 -9.77 7.78 -8.23
N TYR A 121 -10.46 7.68 -7.08
CA TYR A 121 -9.86 8.00 -5.79
C TYR A 121 -9.58 6.69 -5.10
N ASP A 122 -8.35 6.24 -5.26
CA ASP A 122 -8.02 4.84 -5.14
C ASP A 122 -6.97 4.59 -4.08
N HIS A 123 -6.95 3.34 -3.59
CA HIS A 123 -6.10 2.91 -2.52
C HIS A 123 -4.74 2.43 -3.05
N LEU A 124 -3.62 2.79 -2.40
CA LEU A 124 -2.32 2.22 -2.77
C LEU A 124 -2.25 0.73 -2.40
N VAL A 125 -2.60 0.39 -1.17
CA VAL A 125 -2.93 -0.98 -0.77
C VAL A 125 -4.46 -1.11 -0.81
N PRO A 126 -5.04 -1.96 -1.67
CA PRO A 126 -6.48 -2.05 -1.80
C PRO A 126 -7.13 -2.60 -0.53
N LEU A 127 -8.41 -2.31 -0.36
CA LEU A 127 -9.18 -2.78 0.81
C LEU A 127 -9.24 -4.31 0.90
N GLU A 128 -9.17 -5.00 -0.24
CA GLU A 128 -9.11 -6.46 -0.31
C GLU A 128 -7.75 -7.03 0.09
N LEU A 129 -6.70 -6.20 0.19
CA LEU A 129 -5.43 -6.55 0.82
C LEU A 129 -5.26 -5.86 2.18
N GLY A 130 -6.35 -5.41 2.79
CA GLY A 130 -6.33 -4.84 4.14
C GLY A 130 -5.76 -3.43 4.21
N GLY A 131 -5.81 -2.65 3.13
CA GLY A 131 -5.52 -1.22 3.18
C GLY A 131 -6.51 -0.44 4.06
N ASP A 132 -6.05 0.68 4.61
CA ASP A 132 -6.89 1.58 5.39
C ASP A 132 -7.96 2.25 4.49
N PRO A 133 -9.25 2.28 4.91
CA PRO A 133 -10.33 2.81 4.09
C PRO A 133 -10.31 4.33 3.88
N ASN A 134 -9.74 5.12 4.79
CA ASN A 134 -9.88 6.59 4.76
C ASN A 134 -8.60 7.34 5.17
N ASP A 135 -7.48 6.65 5.39
CA ASP A 135 -6.20 7.30 5.67
C ASP A 135 -5.62 7.93 4.38
N PRO A 136 -5.34 9.25 4.34
CA PRO A 136 -4.80 9.91 3.16
C PRO A 136 -3.44 9.36 2.72
N ARG A 137 -2.70 8.69 3.61
CA ARG A 137 -1.43 8.01 3.27
C ARG A 137 -1.65 6.80 2.37
N ASN A 138 -2.86 6.24 2.32
CA ASN A 138 -3.21 5.12 1.48
C ASN A 138 -4.03 5.54 0.25
N LEU A 139 -4.29 6.83 0.03
CA LEU A 139 -5.22 7.31 -0.99
C LEU A 139 -4.55 8.26 -1.98
N TRP A 140 -4.89 8.11 -3.26
CA TRP A 140 -4.38 8.96 -4.33
C TRP A 140 -5.39 9.07 -5.47
N VAL A 141 -5.27 10.12 -6.27
CA VAL A 141 -6.04 10.27 -7.50
C VAL A 141 -5.37 9.48 -8.62
N GLU A 142 -5.91 8.30 -8.93
CA GLU A 142 -5.40 7.47 -10.00
C GLU A 142 -5.95 7.94 -11.35
N SER A 143 -5.07 8.14 -12.33
CA SER A 143 -5.47 8.47 -13.70
C SER A 143 -6.07 7.25 -14.41
N GLY A 144 -7.24 7.40 -15.03
CA GLY A 144 -7.98 6.30 -15.66
C GLY A 144 -9.26 6.01 -14.89
N HIS A 145 -10.30 5.57 -15.60
CA HIS A 145 -11.54 5.11 -14.99
C HIS A 145 -11.45 3.61 -14.68
N SER A 146 -12.13 3.15 -13.63
CA SER A 146 -12.32 1.71 -13.41
C SER A 146 -13.27 1.12 -14.49
N PRO A 147 -13.08 -0.12 -14.97
CA PRO A 147 -11.97 -1.01 -14.63
C PRO A 147 -10.65 -0.54 -15.26
N ASN A 148 -9.58 -0.56 -14.47
CA ASN A 148 -8.23 -0.20 -14.90
C ASN A 148 -7.25 -1.40 -14.76
N PRO A 149 -6.03 -1.34 -15.31
CA PRO A 149 -5.07 -2.45 -15.23
C PRO A 149 -4.69 -2.87 -13.79
N LYS A 150 -4.66 -1.91 -12.85
CA LYS A 150 -4.35 -2.16 -11.44
C LYS A 150 -5.42 -3.05 -10.80
N ASP A 151 -6.71 -2.85 -11.12
CA ASP A 151 -7.80 -3.71 -10.62
C ASP A 151 -7.53 -5.21 -10.88
N SER A 152 -6.96 -5.59 -12.02
CA SER A 152 -6.64 -7.00 -12.29
C SER A 152 -5.48 -7.52 -11.43
N VAL A 153 -4.53 -6.67 -11.05
CA VAL A 153 -3.41 -7.03 -10.16
C VAL A 153 -3.93 -7.23 -8.74
N GLU A 154 -4.78 -6.32 -8.27
CA GLU A 154 -5.40 -6.39 -6.95
C GLU A 154 -6.17 -7.69 -6.76
N ASN A 155 -7.10 -7.98 -7.69
CA ASN A 155 -7.94 -9.17 -7.60
C ASN A 155 -7.10 -10.45 -7.58
N LYS A 156 -6.03 -10.53 -8.39
CA LYS A 156 -5.14 -11.70 -8.42
C LYS A 156 -4.35 -11.86 -7.12
N LEU A 157 -3.83 -10.76 -6.56
CA LEU A 157 -3.14 -10.81 -5.27
C LEU A 157 -4.09 -11.22 -4.15
N HIS A 158 -5.33 -10.70 -4.16
CA HIS A 158 -6.38 -11.09 -3.21
C HIS A 158 -6.70 -12.58 -3.30
N GLU A 159 -6.91 -13.10 -4.51
CA GLU A 159 -7.11 -14.54 -4.76
C GLU A 159 -5.95 -15.37 -4.21
N MET A 160 -4.71 -14.97 -4.49
CA MET A 160 -3.50 -15.67 -4.01
C MET A 160 -3.39 -15.67 -2.48
N VAL A 161 -3.72 -14.55 -1.84
CA VAL A 161 -3.74 -14.40 -0.37
C VAL A 161 -4.84 -15.26 0.24
N CYS A 162 -6.07 -15.20 -0.27
CA CYS A 162 -7.18 -16.00 0.26
C CYS A 162 -7.05 -17.50 -0.04
N ALA A 163 -6.27 -17.87 -1.06
CA ALA A 163 -5.86 -19.26 -1.29
C ALA A 163 -4.68 -19.71 -0.40
N GLY A 164 -4.08 -18.80 0.38
CA GLY A 164 -2.90 -19.07 1.21
C GLY A 164 -1.61 -19.33 0.42
N THR A 165 -1.59 -18.99 -0.87
CA THR A 165 -0.42 -19.18 -1.75
C THR A 165 0.60 -18.04 -1.64
N VAL A 166 0.16 -16.85 -1.22
CA VAL A 166 1.01 -15.69 -0.95
C VAL A 166 0.65 -15.16 0.44
N ALA A 167 1.67 -14.81 1.23
CA ALA A 167 1.46 -14.17 2.53
C ALA A 167 0.95 -12.74 2.34
N LEU A 168 0.01 -12.32 3.19
CA LEU A 168 -0.64 -11.01 3.07
C LEU A 168 0.37 -9.85 3.12
N ASP A 169 1.37 -9.91 4.01
CA ASP A 169 2.44 -8.91 4.09
C ASP A 169 3.20 -8.78 2.77
N LYS A 170 3.51 -9.89 2.11
CA LYS A 170 4.20 -9.89 0.81
C LYS A 170 3.36 -9.26 -0.28
N ALA A 171 2.07 -9.55 -0.33
CA ALA A 171 1.15 -8.90 -1.27
C ALA A 171 1.05 -7.39 -1.01
N GLN A 172 0.93 -6.98 0.26
CA GLN A 172 0.86 -5.57 0.68
C GLN A 172 2.14 -4.80 0.33
N GLU A 173 3.31 -5.36 0.65
CA GLU A 173 4.62 -4.77 0.32
C GLU A 173 4.80 -4.63 -1.19
N ALA A 174 4.47 -5.68 -1.94
CA ALA A 174 4.63 -5.71 -3.40
C ALA A 174 3.76 -4.66 -4.10
N ILE A 175 2.47 -4.58 -3.76
CA ILE A 175 1.55 -3.63 -4.40
C ILE A 175 1.85 -2.18 -4.02
N ALA A 176 2.24 -1.93 -2.76
CA ALA A 176 2.58 -0.59 -2.30
C ALA A 176 3.86 -0.05 -2.94
N ALA A 177 4.82 -0.93 -3.26
CA ALA A 177 6.05 -0.53 -3.92
C ALA A 177 5.82 -0.15 -5.40
N ASP A 178 5.24 -1.07 -6.16
CA ASP A 178 4.93 -0.89 -7.58
C ASP A 178 3.90 -1.95 -8.03
N TRP A 179 2.64 -1.54 -8.12
CA TRP A 179 1.55 -2.42 -8.53
C TRP A 179 1.78 -3.06 -9.92
N THR A 180 2.58 -2.44 -10.81
CA THR A 180 2.83 -2.98 -12.15
C THR A 180 3.72 -4.21 -12.15
N THR A 181 4.50 -4.40 -11.08
CA THR A 181 5.42 -5.54 -10.91
C THR A 181 5.03 -6.44 -9.73
N ALA A 182 3.97 -6.09 -9.00
CA ALA A 182 3.62 -6.76 -7.76
C ALA A 182 3.37 -8.27 -7.91
N LEU A 183 2.72 -8.70 -9.01
CA LEU A 183 2.51 -10.12 -9.30
C LEU A 183 3.82 -10.87 -9.55
N ASP A 184 4.83 -10.23 -10.12
CA ASP A 184 6.14 -10.85 -10.35
C ASP A 184 6.94 -10.92 -9.03
N ALA A 185 6.76 -9.94 -8.15
CA ALA A 185 7.46 -9.85 -6.86
C ALA A 185 7.01 -10.89 -5.82
N VAL A 186 5.82 -11.49 -5.98
CA VAL A 186 5.26 -12.50 -5.07
C VAL A 186 5.26 -13.93 -5.61
N ARG A 187 5.87 -14.15 -6.79
CA ARG A 187 6.01 -15.48 -7.40
C ARG A 187 7.06 -16.34 -6.73
#